data_AF-A0A849T6A0-F1
#
_entry.id   AF-A0A849T6A0-F1
#
_cell.length_a   1.000
_cell.length_b   1.000
_cell.length_c   1.000
_cell.angle_alpha   90.00
_cell.angle_beta   90.00
_cell.angle_gamma   90.00
#
_symmetry.space_group_name_H-M   'P 1'
#
loop_
_entity.id
_entity.type
_entity.pdbx_description
1 polymer ?
#
loop_
_entity_poly.entity_id
_entity_poly.type
_entity_poly.pdbx_seq_one_letter_code
_entity_poly.pdbx_strand_id
1 'polypeptide(L)'
;MKFLIAILVSIAAFSALAGDISPKMLSEIESRISIQKEELNLKTSGLDIVDIVEGKIVASIIISVEDKIEEAEMLLAEIESDESLTEENIQAIVDLLDEAEVLIESI
;
A
#
# COMPACT_ATOMS: atom_id res chain seq x y z
N MET A 1 23.19 -16.00 5.59
CA MET A 1 23.13 -14.58 5.97
C MET A 1 21.69 -14.15 5.74
N LYS A 2 20.88 -14.03 6.80
CA LYS A 2 19.47 -13.63 6.69
C LYS A 2 19.36 -12.22 7.25
N PHE A 3 19.36 -11.22 6.37
CA PHE A 3 19.06 -9.85 6.75
C PHE A 3 17.54 -9.75 6.87
N LEU A 4 17.03 -9.97 8.09
CA LEU A 4 15.68 -9.57 8.45
C LEU A 4 15.71 -8.06 8.67
N ILE A 5 15.44 -7.32 7.60
CA ILE A 5 15.08 -5.91 7.72
C ILE A 5 13.59 -5.91 8.04
N ALA A 6 13.26 -5.98 9.32
CA ALA A 6 11.93 -5.67 9.80
C ALA A 6 11.78 -4.15 9.77
N ILE A 7 11.38 -3.61 8.62
CA ILE A 7 10.89 -2.24 8.53
C ILE A 7 9.47 -2.27 9.10
N LEU A 8 9.36 -2.26 10.43
CA LEU A 8 8.12 -1.80 11.08
C LEU A 8 8.16 -0.28 11.04
N VAL A 9 7.68 0.33 9.96
CA VAL A 9 7.24 1.73 10.02
C VAL A 9 5.84 1.70 10.61
N SER A 10 5.76 1.94 11.91
CA SER A 10 4.50 2.29 12.56
C SER A 10 3.97 3.58 11.93
N ILE A 11 3.09 3.44 10.94
CA ILE A 11 2.35 4.55 10.33
C ILE A 11 1.34 5.02 11.37
N ALA A 12 1.57 6.23 11.88
CA ALA A 12 0.68 6.86 12.82
C ALA A 12 -0.69 7.02 12.14
N ALA A 13 -1.74 6.49 12.77
CA ALA A 13 -3.12 6.71 12.33
C ALA A 13 -3.34 8.20 12.04
N PHE A 14 -3.82 8.50 10.84
CA PHE A 14 -4.16 9.85 10.38
C PHE A 14 -5.18 10.45 11.35
N SER A 15 -4.71 11.18 12.36
CA SER A 15 -5.61 11.94 13.20
C SER A 15 -6.04 13.14 12.36
N ALA A 16 -7.25 13.06 11.81
CA ALA A 16 -7.98 14.13 11.17
C ALA A 16 -8.06 15.34 12.11
N LEU A 17 -7.00 16.15 12.12
CA LEU A 17 -7.02 17.49 12.65
C LEU A 17 -7.08 18.37 11.42
N ALA A 18 -8.25 18.99 11.21
CA ALA A 18 -8.66 19.78 10.06
C ALA A 18 -7.77 21.03 9.78
N GLY A 19 -6.47 20.82 9.57
CA GLY A 19 -5.47 21.83 9.28
C GLY A 19 -4.53 21.32 8.21
N ASP A 20 -4.77 21.78 6.99
CA ASP A 20 -3.98 21.61 5.78
C ASP A 20 -3.74 20.16 5.32
N ILE A 21 -4.55 19.74 4.36
CA ILE A 21 -4.13 18.68 3.46
C ILE A 21 -2.92 19.18 2.68
N SER A 22 -1.74 18.70 3.09
CA SER A 22 -0.47 19.32 2.72
C SER A 22 0.32 18.45 1.74
N PRO A 23 1.25 19.05 0.96
CA PRO A 23 2.20 18.30 0.13
C PRO A 23 2.97 17.22 0.91
N LYS A 24 3.09 17.37 2.24
CA LYS A 24 3.70 16.36 3.11
C LYS A 24 2.87 15.07 3.17
N MET A 25 1.53 15.15 3.18
CA MET A 25 0.69 13.96 3.20
C MET A 25 0.72 13.21 1.86
N LEU A 26 0.76 13.94 0.74
CA LEU A 26 0.97 13.31 -0.58
C LEU A 26 2.31 12.57 -0.62
N SER A 27 3.39 13.20 -0.15
CA SER A 27 4.71 12.54 -0.09
C SER A 27 4.73 11.32 0.84
N GLU A 28 3.94 11.32 1.91
CA GLU A 28 3.81 10.17 2.81
C GLU A 28 3.03 9.03 2.15
N ILE A 29 1.99 9.33 1.38
CA ILE A 29 1.25 8.36 0.55
C ILE A 29 2.17 7.75 -0.53
N GLU A 30 2.91 8.57 -1.27
CA GLU A 30 3.91 8.10 -2.25
C GLU A 30 4.91 7.14 -1.60
N SER A 31 5.40 7.50 -0.41
CA SER A 31 6.32 6.66 0.35
C SER A 31 5.67 5.34 0.76
N ARG A 32 4.40 5.36 1.22
CA ARG A 32 3.67 4.13 1.57
C ARG A 32 3.48 3.21 0.35
N ILE A 33 3.08 3.76 -0.79
CA ILE A 33 2.97 3.02 -2.05
C ILE A 33 4.29 2.33 -2.40
N SER A 34 5.40 3.08 -2.36
CA SER A 34 6.73 2.53 -2.65
C SER A 34 7.13 1.41 -1.67
N ILE A 35 6.85 1.58 -0.39
CA ILE A 35 7.16 0.59 0.64
C ILE A 35 6.34 -0.68 0.42
N GLN A 36 5.03 -0.56 0.19
CA GLN A 36 4.16 -1.73 -0.01
C GLN A 36 4.53 -2.49 -1.30
N LYS A 37 4.93 -1.80 -2.37
CA LYS A 37 5.47 -2.44 -3.58
C LYS A 37 6.75 -3.22 -3.29
N GLU A 38 7.67 -2.62 -2.53
CA GLU A 38 8.90 -3.29 -2.12
C GLU A 38 8.60 -4.53 -1.25
N GLU A 39 7.71 -4.40 -0.28
CA GLU A 39 7.33 -5.48 0.62
C GLU A 39 6.64 -6.63 -0.13
N LEU A 40 5.69 -6.32 -1.02
CA LEU A 40 5.07 -7.30 -1.89
C LEU A 40 6.13 -8.02 -2.74
N ASN A 41 7.07 -7.30 -3.35
CA ASN A 41 8.13 -7.91 -4.13
C ASN A 41 9.05 -8.82 -3.29
N LEU A 42 9.37 -8.42 -2.06
CA LEU A 42 10.17 -9.23 -1.13
C LEU A 42 9.43 -10.50 -0.73
N LYS A 43 8.15 -10.40 -0.39
CA LYS A 43 7.30 -11.55 -0.03
C LYS A 43 7.16 -12.50 -1.20
N THR A 44 6.82 -11.99 -2.39
CA THR A 44 6.64 -12.83 -3.58
C THR A 44 7.92 -13.52 -4.05
N SER A 45 9.06 -12.82 -4.00
CA SER A 45 10.38 -13.41 -4.32
C SER A 45 10.80 -14.52 -3.34
N GLY A 46 10.25 -14.53 -2.13
CA GLY A 46 10.51 -15.53 -1.09
C GLY A 46 9.57 -16.72 -1.08
N LEU A 47 8.55 -16.75 -1.97
CA LEU A 47 7.54 -17.81 -1.99
C LEU A 47 8.10 -19.12 -2.57
N ASP A 48 8.10 -20.17 -1.76
CA ASP A 48 8.35 -21.55 -2.18
C ASP A 48 7.03 -22.33 -2.13
N ILE A 49 6.23 -22.20 -3.19
CA ILE A 49 4.90 -22.80 -3.26
C ILE A 49 4.99 -24.20 -3.87
N VAL A 50 4.75 -25.20 -3.03
CA VAL A 50 4.76 -26.62 -3.42
C VAL A 50 3.36 -27.14 -3.75
N ASP A 51 2.31 -26.55 -3.15
CA ASP A 51 0.91 -26.93 -3.36
C ASP A 51 0.19 -26.02 -4.37
N ILE A 52 -0.51 -26.61 -5.35
CA ILE A 52 -1.17 -25.87 -6.43
C ILE A 52 -2.37 -25.05 -5.93
N VAL A 53 -3.08 -25.52 -4.91
CA VAL A 53 -4.24 -24.82 -4.35
C VAL A 53 -3.78 -23.62 -3.55
N GLU A 54 -2.78 -23.81 -2.68
CA GLU A 54 -2.12 -22.73 -1.94
C GLU A 54 -1.55 -21.68 -2.90
N GLY A 55 -0.89 -22.12 -3.98
CA GLY A 55 -0.38 -21.24 -5.02
C GLY A 55 -1.40 -20.35 -5.69
N LYS A 56 -2.60 -20.89 -5.98
CA LYS A 56 -3.68 -20.09 -6.56
C LYS A 56 -4.25 -19.08 -5.57
N ILE A 57 -4.33 -19.43 -4.30
CA ILE A 57 -4.80 -18.51 -3.25
C ILE A 57 -3.80 -17.36 -3.13
N VAL A 58 -2.51 -17.67 -2.96
CA VAL A 58 -1.46 -16.67 -2.84
C VAL A 58 -1.38 -15.79 -4.09
N ALA A 59 -1.46 -16.37 -5.29
CA ALA A 59 -1.51 -15.59 -6.53
C ALA A 59 -2.72 -14.65 -6.59
N SER A 60 -3.89 -15.07 -6.09
CA SER A 60 -5.09 -14.22 -6.05
C SER A 60 -4.93 -13.07 -5.04
N ILE A 61 -4.26 -13.32 -3.92
CA ILE A 61 -3.93 -12.27 -2.94
C ILE A 61 -2.96 -11.26 -3.56
N ILE A 62 -1.89 -11.72 -4.23
CA ILE A 62 -0.92 -10.85 -4.90
C ILE A 62 -1.62 -9.93 -5.90
N ILE A 63 -2.46 -10.48 -6.78
CA ILE A 63 -3.22 -9.69 -7.76
C ILE A 63 -4.09 -8.65 -7.03
N SER A 64 -4.76 -9.05 -5.95
CA SER A 64 -5.61 -8.13 -5.18
C SER A 64 -4.82 -6.99 -4.52
N VAL A 65 -3.57 -7.25 -4.11
CA VAL A 65 -2.66 -6.20 -3.61
C VAL A 65 -2.24 -5.28 -4.74
N GLU A 66 -1.83 -5.83 -5.90
CA GLU A 66 -1.41 -5.05 -7.06
C GLU A 66 -2.53 -4.11 -7.53
N ASP A 67 -3.76 -4.62 -7.65
CA ASP A 67 -4.94 -3.84 -8.04
C ASP A 67 -5.19 -2.66 -7.08
N LYS A 68 -5.06 -2.88 -5.77
CA LYS A 68 -5.27 -1.82 -4.75
C LYS A 68 -4.19 -0.76 -4.79
N ILE A 69 -2.93 -1.17 -4.94
CA ILE A 69 -1.81 -0.23 -5.05
C ILE A 69 -1.93 0.58 -6.35
N GLU A 70 -2.33 -0.04 -7.46
CA GLU A 70 -2.56 0.67 -8.72
C GLU A 70 -3.72 1.67 -8.59
N GLU A 71 -4.82 1.31 -7.93
CA GLU A 71 -5.94 2.22 -7.67
C GLU A 71 -5.51 3.41 -6.80
N ALA A 72 -4.71 3.17 -5.76
CA ALA A 72 -4.14 4.21 -4.91
C ALA A 72 -3.23 5.17 -5.70
N GLU A 73 -2.40 4.66 -6.61
CA GLU A 73 -1.56 5.48 -7.49
C GLU A 73 -2.38 6.32 -8.47
N MET A 74 -3.44 5.76 -9.03
CA MET A 74 -4.33 6.49 -9.94
C MET A 74 -5.01 7.66 -9.22
N LEU A 75 -5.57 7.42 -8.03
CA LEU A 75 -6.21 8.46 -7.23
C LEU A 75 -5.21 9.52 -6.79
N LEU A 76 -3.98 9.12 -6.42
CA LEU A 76 -2.93 10.07 -6.08
C LEU A 76 -2.59 10.98 -7.27
N ALA A 77 -2.40 10.39 -8.47
CA ALA A 77 -2.10 11.15 -9.68
C ALA A 77 -3.25 12.11 -10.07
N GLU A 78 -4.51 11.72 -9.84
CA GLU A 78 -5.68 12.58 -10.03
C GLU A 78 -5.63 13.80 -9.09
N ILE A 79 -5.34 13.57 -7.80
CA ILE A 79 -5.19 14.65 -6.81
C ILE A 79 -4.06 15.63 -7.20
N GLU A 80 -2.93 15.12 -7.67
CA GLU A 80 -1.79 15.94 -8.10
C GLU A 80 -2.08 16.75 -9.37
N SER A 81 -2.89 16.22 -10.28
CA SER A 81 -3.20 16.84 -11.57
C SER A 81 -4.30 17.89 -11.47
N ASP A 82 -5.37 17.65 -10.71
CA ASP A 82 -6.55 18.53 -10.63
C ASP A 82 -6.57 19.44 -9.39
N GLU A 83 -5.52 19.40 -8.57
CA GLU A 83 -5.43 20.09 -7.26
C GLU A 83 -6.66 19.79 -6.34
N SER A 84 -7.34 18.65 -6.57
CA SER A 84 -8.53 18.23 -5.83
C SER A 84 -8.17 17.55 -4.51
N LEU A 85 -7.33 18.22 -3.71
CA LEU A 85 -6.93 17.83 -2.37
C LEU A 85 -8.12 17.93 -1.41
N THR A 86 -8.89 16.85 -1.33
CA THR A 86 -9.99 16.69 -0.37
C THR A 86 -9.66 15.60 0.64
N GLU A 87 -10.24 15.72 1.84
CA GLU A 87 -10.04 14.71 2.90
C GLU A 87 -10.60 13.36 2.47
N GLU A 88 -11.71 13.38 1.72
CA GLU A 88 -12.34 12.19 1.15
C GLU A 88 -11.41 11.46 0.16
N ASN A 89 -10.75 12.20 -0.75
CA ASN A 89 -9.84 11.59 -1.73
C ASN A 89 -8.60 11.00 -1.06
N ILE A 90 -8.06 11.70 -0.05
CA ILE A 90 -6.91 11.21 0.72
C ILE A 90 -7.31 9.97 1.54
N GLN A 91 -8.46 10.01 2.21
CA GLN A 91 -8.94 8.87 2.99
C GLN A 91 -9.18 7.65 2.11
N ALA A 92 -9.72 7.83 0.90
CA ALA A 92 -9.90 6.73 -0.06
C ALA A 92 -8.55 6.06 -0.41
N ILE A 93 -7.50 6.85 -0.64
CA ILE A 93 -6.15 6.30 -0.88
C ILE A 93 -5.63 5.57 0.36
N VAL A 94 -5.80 6.15 1.54
CA VAL A 94 -5.36 5.53 2.80
C VAL A 94 -6.06 4.19 3.03
N ASP A 95 -7.38 4.12 2.80
CA ASP A 95 -8.16 2.89 2.96
C ASP A 95 -7.67 1.79 2.00
N LEU A 96 -7.37 2.13 0.73
CA LEU A 96 -6.79 1.19 -0.24
C LEU A 96 -5.44 0.65 0.21
N LEU A 97 -4.57 1.53 0.73
CA LEU A 97 -3.26 1.15 1.24
C LEU A 97 -3.35 0.31 2.51
N ASP A 98 -4.27 0.61 3.42
CA ASP A 98 -4.50 -0.17 4.63
C ASP A 98 -5.02 -1.58 4.27
N GLU A 99 -5.92 -1.69 3.30
CA GLU A 99 -6.40 -2.99 2.80
C GLU A 99 -5.29 -3.77 2.09
N ALA A 100 -4.45 -3.11 1.29
CA ALA A 100 -3.29 -3.73 0.64
C ALA A 100 -2.29 -4.26 1.68
N GLU A 101 -2.03 -3.51 2.75
CA GLU A 101 -1.13 -3.89 3.84
C GLU A 101 -1.61 -5.18 4.53
N VAL A 102 -2.90 -5.28 4.86
CA VAL A 102 -3.50 -6.49 5.45
C VAL A 102 -3.35 -7.71 4.54
N LEU A 103 -3.51 -7.51 3.23
CA LEU A 103 -3.34 -8.59 2.25
C LEU A 103 -1.88 -8.99 2.07
N ILE A 104 -0.94 -8.02 2.08
CA ILE A 104 0.50 -8.26 2.08
C ILE A 104 0.90 -9.09 3.30
N GLU A 105 0.41 -8.76 4.50
CA GLU A 105 0.66 -9.52 5.72
C GLU A 105 0.15 -10.97 5.64
N SER A 106 -0.85 -11.23 4.81
CA SER A 106 -1.45 -12.55 4.60
C SER A 106 -0.70 -13.44 3.59
N ILE A 107 0.33 -12.90 2.90
CA ILE A 107 1.28 -13.63 2.04
C ILE A 107 2.46 -14.15 2.88
#